data_AF-A0A928IHU6-F1
#
_entry.id   AF-A0A928IHU6-F1
#
_cell.length_a   1.000
_cell.length_b   1.000
_cell.length_c   1.000
_cell.angle_alpha   90.00
_cell.angle_beta   90.00
_cell.angle_gamma   90.00
#
_symmetry.space_group_name_H-M   'P 1'
#
loop_
_entity.id
_entity.type
_entity.pdbx_description
1 polymer ?
#
loop_
_entity_poly.entity_id
_entity_poly.type
_entity_poly.pdbx_seq_one_letter_code
_entity_poly.pdbx_strand_id
1 'polypeptide(L)'
;MKFCPECGTRAEGFKFCPECGYKLTGGETAAASAPKTDDIFGGTFGTDTFAKNDFFGGGIDDFDWGGAAQARTRDVEAQQEADALAAFEWTKHQNGKYAILSLKDKMEMDVTVPAGVEAIENGAFEGSGVFRVELPEGLMKIGNRAFADCTELTEIEFPKSLRMIGNEAFAGCVNLDVEAPERARVGNDAFANTLLEKRKAAEEAERARREAEEAERKRREAEEAERKRKAELEKQCREWYETGKRYYDNRNYKEAAEYFRKAAEQGHAEAQYWLGVCYYYGRGVNEDKTEAVKWYRKAVEGFRKAAEQGHAEAQYRLGHCYYCGRGVDEDEAEAVKWYRKAVEGFRKAAEQGHAEAQYWLGECYYEGRGIDKNRAEAVKWYRKAAEQGYAEAQYELGECYYHSYGVREDKAEAVKWYRKAAEQGYAKAQYVLGECYHFGRGVDEDEAEAVKWYRKAAEQGHVYAQYCLGWRYYNGRGIAQNYAEAVKWYRKAEEQDNWSARQGLANCYYYGRGVKQDYTEAVRLYCKGAEKGHDDAKYRLGLCYYEGKGVNKDVTEALRWIRKAAEYSLEAKDWLKEHGY
;
A
#
# COMPACT_ATOMS: atom_id res chain seq x y z
N MET A 1 41.79 40.06 7.08
CA MET A 1 41.89 38.63 7.44
C MET A 1 40.55 38.19 7.99
N LYS A 2 40.05 37.00 7.63
CA LYS A 2 38.96 36.32 8.33
C LYS A 2 39.46 34.92 8.70
N PHE A 3 39.27 34.54 9.95
CA PHE A 3 39.46 33.16 10.42
C PHE A 3 38.09 32.47 10.45
N CYS A 4 38.05 31.17 10.13
CA CYS A 4 36.82 30.40 10.25
C CYS A 4 36.42 30.26 11.74
N PRO A 5 35.17 30.58 12.13
CA PRO A 5 34.75 30.49 13.53
C PRO A 5 34.60 29.05 14.05
N GLU A 6 34.48 28.04 13.17
CA GLU A 6 34.42 26.63 13.60
C GLU A 6 35.81 25.98 13.79
N CYS A 7 36.84 26.38 13.03
CA CYS A 7 38.13 25.68 13.01
C CYS A 7 39.39 26.57 13.08
N GLY A 8 39.26 27.90 13.13
CA GLY A 8 40.40 28.83 13.22
C GLY A 8 41.19 29.01 11.92
N THR A 9 40.93 28.24 10.87
CA THR A 9 41.65 28.31 9.59
C THR A 9 41.47 29.67 8.89
N ARG A 10 42.58 30.26 8.42
CA ARG A 10 42.58 31.57 7.74
C ARG A 10 42.01 31.45 6.33
N ALA A 11 40.88 32.11 6.07
CA ALA A 11 40.21 32.11 4.77
C ALA A 11 40.25 33.51 4.15
N GLU A 12 41.06 33.70 3.11
CA GLU A 12 41.09 34.89 2.27
C GLU A 12 40.62 34.51 0.85
N GLY A 13 39.66 35.26 0.30
CA GLY A 13 39.06 35.03 -1.03
C GLY A 13 37.88 34.04 -1.08
N PHE A 14 37.76 33.09 -0.15
CA PHE A 14 36.75 32.03 -0.23
C PHE A 14 35.41 32.38 0.44
N LYS A 15 34.28 32.01 -0.19
CA LYS A 15 32.91 32.15 0.36
C LYS A 15 32.60 31.08 1.44
N PHE A 16 33.32 29.97 1.42
CA PHE A 16 33.20 28.84 2.33
C PHE A 16 34.60 28.48 2.85
N CYS A 17 34.71 28.00 4.09
CA CYS A 17 35.99 27.50 4.60
C CYS A 17 36.38 26.19 3.88
N PRO A 18 37.62 26.06 3.34
CA PRO A 18 38.00 24.90 2.53
C PRO A 18 38.13 23.57 3.32
N GLU A 19 38.27 23.60 4.65
CA GLU A 19 38.42 22.38 5.47
C GLU A 19 37.11 21.88 6.07
N CYS A 20 36.20 22.77 6.48
CA CYS A 20 34.93 22.42 7.15
C CYS A 20 33.67 22.81 6.35
N GLY A 21 33.81 23.43 5.18
CA GLY A 21 32.68 23.89 4.35
C GLY A 21 31.89 25.08 4.92
N TYR A 22 32.32 25.69 6.03
CA TYR A 22 31.55 26.73 6.72
C TYR A 22 31.32 28.00 5.85
N LYS A 23 30.05 28.35 5.60
CA LYS A 23 29.62 29.50 4.76
C LYS A 23 29.75 30.81 5.54
N LEU A 24 30.52 31.77 5.03
CA LEU A 24 30.92 32.97 5.80
C LEU A 24 29.91 34.15 5.74
N THR A 25 28.64 33.83 5.97
CA THR A 25 27.49 34.73 6.22
C THR A 25 26.44 33.95 7.05
N GLY A 26 25.75 34.48 8.06
CA GLY A 26 25.50 35.90 8.41
C GLY A 26 24.04 36.25 8.12
N GLY A 27 23.31 36.84 9.08
CA GLY A 27 21.84 36.96 9.00
C GLY A 27 21.16 37.76 10.12
N GLU A 28 19.85 37.54 10.28
CA GLU A 28 18.92 38.17 11.21
C GLU A 28 17.91 37.13 11.76
N THR A 29 17.09 37.49 12.76
CA THR A 29 16.21 36.56 13.48
C THR A 29 14.76 37.07 13.59
N ALA A 30 13.81 36.15 13.78
CA ALA A 30 12.39 36.45 14.01
C ALA A 30 11.83 35.67 15.22
N ALA A 31 10.78 36.21 15.86
CA ALA A 31 10.24 35.75 17.15
C ALA A 31 8.84 35.08 17.05
N ALA A 32 8.32 34.61 18.18
CA ALA A 32 7.14 33.72 18.27
C ALA A 32 5.93 34.33 19.01
N SER A 33 4.72 33.76 18.81
CA SER A 33 3.60 33.78 19.81
C SER A 33 2.34 32.98 19.37
N ALA A 34 1.54 32.54 20.35
CA ALA A 34 0.17 31.98 20.31
C ALA A 34 -0.38 31.99 21.79
N PRO A 35 -1.57 31.47 22.19
CA PRO A 35 -2.80 30.98 21.49
C PRO A 35 -4.13 31.60 22.08
N LYS A 36 -5.34 31.03 21.82
CA LYS A 36 -6.63 30.98 22.61
C LYS A 36 -7.89 30.75 21.69
N THR A 37 -9.11 30.29 22.06
CA THR A 37 -9.69 29.31 23.06
C THR A 37 -11.25 29.21 22.97
N ASP A 38 -11.82 27.99 23.09
CA ASP A 38 -13.05 27.51 23.82
C ASP A 38 -14.47 28.17 23.52
N ASP A 39 -15.70 27.72 23.91
CA ASP A 39 -16.26 26.58 24.73
C ASP A 39 -17.84 26.38 24.54
N ILE A 40 -18.45 25.36 25.21
CA ILE A 40 -19.87 25.12 25.71
C ILE A 40 -21.07 24.58 24.83
N PHE A 41 -21.89 23.72 25.49
CA PHE A 41 -23.33 23.31 25.32
C PHE A 41 -23.71 22.04 24.50
N GLY A 42 -24.70 21.18 24.86
CA GLY A 42 -25.44 20.95 26.15
C GLY A 42 -26.98 20.74 26.04
N GLY A 43 -27.56 19.60 26.53
CA GLY A 43 -29.04 19.40 26.69
C GLY A 43 -29.59 17.95 26.62
N THR A 44 -30.81 17.66 27.16
CA THR A 44 -31.44 16.30 27.29
C THR A 44 -33.02 16.30 27.23
N PHE A 45 -33.68 15.14 27.46
CA PHE A 45 -35.15 14.79 27.45
C PHE A 45 -35.76 14.53 26.03
N GLY A 46 -36.88 13.80 25.77
CA GLY A 46 -37.86 12.97 26.52
C GLY A 46 -39.19 12.81 25.71
N THR A 47 -40.20 11.91 25.87
CA THR A 47 -40.46 10.64 26.61
C THR A 47 -41.85 10.03 26.20
N ASP A 48 -42.04 8.69 26.24
CA ASP A 48 -43.32 7.90 26.39
C ASP A 48 -44.47 7.96 25.32
N THR A 49 -45.51 7.08 25.19
CA THR A 49 -45.87 5.65 25.50
C THR A 49 -47.19 5.19 24.76
N PHE A 50 -47.54 3.87 24.76
CA PHE A 50 -48.85 3.21 24.37
C PHE A 50 -49.29 3.28 22.86
N ALA A 51 -50.18 2.45 22.25
CA ALA A 51 -50.68 1.04 22.35
C ALA A 51 -51.60 0.75 21.08
N LYS A 52 -52.38 -0.33 20.81
CA LYS A 52 -52.75 -1.62 21.48
C LYS A 52 -53.41 -2.66 20.49
N ASN A 53 -53.40 -3.95 20.86
CA ASN A 53 -54.29 -5.14 20.67
C ASN A 53 -55.77 -4.96 20.17
N ASP A 54 -56.55 -5.93 19.63
CA ASP A 54 -56.40 -7.40 19.39
C ASP A 54 -57.58 -8.06 18.58
N PHE A 55 -57.37 -9.29 18.06
CA PHE A 55 -58.37 -10.40 17.78
C PHE A 55 -59.58 -10.17 16.82
N PHE A 56 -60.38 -11.16 16.34
CA PHE A 56 -60.47 -12.64 16.46
C PHE A 56 -61.01 -13.27 15.13
N GLY A 57 -61.09 -14.61 15.00
CA GLY A 57 -61.72 -15.34 13.89
C GLY A 57 -62.36 -16.70 14.28
N GLY A 58 -63.03 -17.36 13.31
CA GLY A 58 -63.99 -18.49 13.47
C GLY A 58 -65.38 -18.05 12.96
N GLY A 59 -66.20 -18.83 12.23
CA GLY A 59 -66.59 -20.25 12.36
C GLY A 59 -68.02 -20.27 12.96
N ILE A 60 -69.06 -20.97 12.43
CA ILE A 60 -69.22 -22.42 12.18
C ILE A 60 -70.61 -22.69 11.51
N ASP A 61 -70.72 -23.79 10.73
CA ASP A 61 -71.86 -24.64 10.27
C ASP A 61 -73.19 -24.15 9.60
N ASP A 62 -73.55 -24.91 8.55
CA ASP A 62 -74.85 -25.47 8.06
C ASP A 62 -76.22 -24.76 8.21
N PHE A 63 -76.94 -24.70 7.07
CA PHE A 63 -78.36 -25.11 7.00
C PHE A 63 -78.79 -25.57 5.59
N ASP A 64 -79.63 -26.60 5.49
CA ASP A 64 -80.18 -27.16 4.23
C ASP A 64 -81.67 -26.83 4.07
N TRP A 65 -82.11 -26.58 2.82
CA TRP A 65 -83.50 -26.77 2.36
C TRP A 65 -83.58 -26.80 0.83
N GLY A 66 -84.09 -27.89 0.26
CA GLY A 66 -84.09 -28.13 -1.19
C GLY A 66 -85.36 -27.75 -1.97
N GLY A 67 -85.18 -27.60 -3.28
CA GLY A 67 -86.04 -28.30 -4.26
C GLY A 67 -87.42 -27.72 -4.63
N ALA A 68 -87.55 -26.43 -4.99
CA ALA A 68 -88.82 -25.90 -5.55
C ALA A 68 -88.69 -24.72 -6.55
N ALA A 69 -87.75 -24.74 -7.52
CA ALA A 69 -87.48 -23.58 -8.40
C ALA A 69 -87.45 -23.81 -9.92
N GLN A 70 -87.25 -25.04 -10.43
CA GLN A 70 -86.94 -25.30 -11.86
C GLN A 70 -88.12 -25.19 -12.86
N ALA A 71 -89.21 -24.51 -12.48
CA ALA A 71 -90.38 -24.27 -13.33
C ALA A 71 -90.71 -22.78 -13.52
N ARG A 72 -89.78 -21.87 -13.16
CA ARG A 72 -89.89 -20.42 -13.42
C ARG A 72 -88.72 -19.81 -14.17
N THR A 73 -87.63 -20.56 -14.42
CA THR A 73 -86.44 -19.98 -15.05
C THR A 73 -86.62 -19.79 -16.56
N ARG A 74 -87.23 -20.73 -17.30
CA ARG A 74 -87.35 -20.66 -18.77
C ARG A 74 -88.05 -19.42 -19.33
N ASP A 75 -89.11 -18.95 -18.66
CA ASP A 75 -89.83 -17.74 -19.11
C ASP A 75 -89.06 -16.45 -18.72
N VAL A 76 -88.12 -16.53 -17.77
CA VAL A 76 -87.20 -15.44 -17.42
C VAL A 76 -85.99 -15.46 -18.35
N GLU A 77 -85.39 -16.64 -18.60
CA GLU A 77 -84.31 -16.88 -19.57
C GLU A 77 -84.69 -16.35 -20.96
N ALA A 78 -85.89 -16.69 -21.46
CA ALA A 78 -86.37 -16.22 -22.76
C ALA A 78 -86.65 -14.72 -22.84
N GLN A 79 -87.02 -14.08 -21.71
CA GLN A 79 -87.20 -12.63 -21.63
C GLN A 79 -85.85 -11.91 -21.55
N GLN A 80 -84.92 -12.40 -20.72
CA GLN A 80 -83.54 -11.90 -20.63
C GLN A 80 -82.80 -12.03 -21.96
N GLU A 81 -82.98 -13.12 -22.71
CA GLU A 81 -82.37 -13.29 -24.04
C GLU A 81 -82.93 -12.29 -25.06
N ALA A 82 -84.21 -11.93 -24.98
CA ALA A 82 -84.83 -10.91 -25.82
C ALA A 82 -84.36 -9.48 -25.46
N ASP A 83 -84.27 -9.16 -24.17
CA ASP A 83 -83.83 -7.85 -23.69
C ASP A 83 -82.32 -7.65 -23.91
N ALA A 84 -81.49 -8.69 -23.72
CA ALA A 84 -80.06 -8.65 -24.05
C ALA A 84 -79.80 -8.44 -25.56
N LEU A 85 -80.62 -9.03 -26.44
CA LEU A 85 -80.54 -8.77 -27.89
C LEU A 85 -80.93 -7.34 -28.28
N ALA A 86 -81.53 -6.54 -27.39
CA ALA A 86 -81.81 -5.13 -27.62
C ALA A 86 -80.58 -4.22 -27.40
N ALA A 87 -79.70 -4.54 -26.44
CA ALA A 87 -78.54 -3.72 -26.07
C ALA A 87 -77.45 -3.63 -27.17
N PHE A 88 -77.32 -4.67 -28.00
CA PHE A 88 -76.26 -4.75 -29.02
C PHE A 88 -76.72 -4.41 -30.44
N GLU A 89 -75.80 -3.94 -31.27
CA GLU A 89 -75.83 -4.13 -32.71
C GLU A 89 -75.15 -5.46 -33.06
N TRP A 90 -75.87 -6.34 -33.78
CA TRP A 90 -75.42 -7.69 -34.10
C TRP A 90 -75.69 -8.06 -35.56
N THR A 91 -74.82 -8.91 -36.11
CA THR A 91 -75.01 -9.53 -37.43
C THR A 91 -75.32 -11.02 -37.29
N LYS A 92 -76.21 -11.52 -38.15
CA LYS A 92 -76.58 -12.94 -38.21
C LYS A 92 -75.78 -13.63 -39.30
N HIS A 93 -74.93 -14.57 -38.91
CA HIS A 93 -74.21 -15.44 -39.84
C HIS A 93 -75.16 -16.50 -40.44
N GLN A 94 -74.81 -17.01 -41.63
CA GLN A 94 -75.65 -17.94 -42.41
C GLN A 94 -75.91 -19.28 -41.69
N ASN A 95 -75.14 -19.60 -40.66
CA ASN A 95 -75.31 -20.77 -39.78
C ASN A 95 -76.35 -20.56 -38.66
N GLY A 96 -77.02 -19.40 -38.62
CA GLY A 96 -78.04 -19.06 -37.62
C GLY A 96 -77.52 -18.40 -36.34
N LYS A 97 -76.19 -18.23 -36.21
CA LYS A 97 -75.50 -17.68 -35.05
C LYS A 97 -75.13 -16.21 -35.23
N TYR A 98 -74.58 -15.58 -34.19
CA TYR A 98 -74.43 -14.11 -34.11
C TYR A 98 -72.97 -13.65 -33.91
N ALA A 99 -72.71 -12.41 -34.30
CA ALA A 99 -71.52 -11.65 -33.94
C ALA A 99 -71.89 -10.22 -33.53
N ILE A 100 -71.27 -9.72 -32.44
CA ILE A 100 -71.52 -8.37 -31.91
C ILE A 100 -70.64 -7.37 -32.66
N LEU A 101 -71.26 -6.30 -33.17
CA LEU A 101 -70.59 -5.17 -33.84
C LEU A 101 -70.33 -3.99 -32.90
N SER A 102 -71.31 -3.62 -32.06
CA SER A 102 -71.21 -2.52 -31.11
C SER A 102 -72.20 -2.71 -29.96
N LEU A 103 -71.83 -2.28 -28.76
CA LEU A 103 -72.78 -1.94 -27.70
C LEU A 103 -73.50 -0.61 -28.05
N LYS A 104 -74.80 -0.47 -27.76
CA LYS A 104 -75.58 0.75 -28.08
C LYS A 104 -75.54 1.80 -26.99
N ASP A 105 -75.62 1.40 -25.72
CA ASP A 105 -75.42 2.28 -24.57
C ASP A 105 -74.09 1.95 -23.89
N LYS A 106 -73.18 2.92 -23.85
CA LYS A 106 -71.83 2.71 -23.30
C LYS A 106 -71.75 2.93 -21.78
N MET A 107 -72.88 3.10 -21.10
CA MET A 107 -72.99 3.23 -19.63
C MET A 107 -73.52 1.97 -18.91
N GLU A 108 -73.73 0.84 -19.59
CA GLU A 108 -74.08 -0.43 -18.94
C GLU A 108 -72.91 -0.96 -18.07
N MET A 109 -73.20 -1.42 -16.85
CA MET A 109 -72.20 -1.92 -15.90
C MET A 109 -71.95 -3.43 -16.04
N ASP A 110 -73.01 -4.25 -15.98
CA ASP A 110 -72.91 -5.71 -16.10
C ASP A 110 -73.48 -6.15 -17.45
N VAL A 111 -72.70 -6.89 -18.25
CA VAL A 111 -73.07 -7.27 -19.62
C VAL A 111 -72.95 -8.79 -19.84
N THR A 112 -74.10 -9.46 -19.95
CA THR A 112 -74.16 -10.88 -20.34
C THR A 112 -74.30 -11.03 -21.86
N VAL A 113 -73.32 -11.67 -22.50
CA VAL A 113 -73.33 -11.90 -23.96
C VAL A 113 -74.19 -13.14 -24.29
N PRO A 114 -75.24 -13.02 -25.13
CA PRO A 114 -76.26 -14.08 -25.27
C PRO A 114 -75.77 -15.37 -25.94
N ALA A 115 -76.45 -16.47 -25.63
CA ALA A 115 -76.10 -17.82 -26.08
C ALA A 115 -76.23 -17.95 -27.61
N GLY A 116 -75.08 -18.10 -28.30
CA GLY A 116 -75.03 -18.21 -29.76
C GLY A 116 -74.20 -17.14 -30.46
N VAL A 117 -73.56 -16.22 -29.72
CA VAL A 117 -72.49 -15.38 -30.25
C VAL A 117 -71.20 -16.20 -30.44
N GLU A 118 -70.66 -16.26 -31.67
CA GLU A 118 -69.39 -16.96 -31.97
C GLU A 118 -68.19 -16.01 -31.98
N ALA A 119 -68.40 -14.72 -32.23
CA ALA A 119 -67.36 -13.71 -32.28
C ALA A 119 -67.82 -12.36 -31.72
N ILE A 120 -66.91 -11.69 -31.00
CA ILE A 120 -66.98 -10.24 -30.75
C ILE A 120 -66.06 -9.60 -31.79
N GLU A 121 -66.57 -8.68 -32.60
CA GLU A 121 -65.78 -8.02 -33.65
C GLU A 121 -64.93 -6.86 -33.11
N ASN A 122 -64.15 -6.25 -33.99
CA ASN A 122 -63.19 -5.21 -33.63
C ASN A 122 -63.90 -3.97 -33.04
N GLY A 123 -63.40 -3.44 -31.93
CA GLY A 123 -63.90 -2.21 -31.29
C GLY A 123 -65.30 -2.29 -30.63
N ALA A 124 -65.93 -3.47 -30.55
CA ALA A 124 -67.34 -3.62 -30.17
C ALA A 124 -67.75 -3.01 -28.81
N PHE A 125 -66.83 -2.98 -27.85
CA PHE A 125 -66.99 -2.40 -26.52
C PHE A 125 -65.99 -1.26 -26.26
N GLU A 126 -65.26 -0.78 -27.27
CA GLU A 126 -64.17 0.19 -27.12
C GLU A 126 -64.61 1.47 -26.41
N GLY A 127 -63.96 1.82 -25.31
CA GLY A 127 -64.30 2.97 -24.46
C GLY A 127 -65.67 2.90 -23.79
N SER A 128 -66.15 1.70 -23.43
CA SER A 128 -67.38 1.51 -22.65
C SER A 128 -67.12 1.43 -21.13
N GLY A 129 -68.11 1.81 -20.33
CA GLY A 129 -68.06 1.80 -18.86
C GLY A 129 -68.38 0.44 -18.22
N VAL A 130 -68.18 -0.66 -18.96
CA VAL A 130 -68.56 -2.00 -18.51
C VAL A 130 -67.63 -2.49 -17.41
N PHE A 131 -68.21 -2.94 -16.32
CA PHE A 131 -67.57 -3.41 -15.09
C PHE A 131 -67.29 -4.92 -15.09
N ARG A 132 -68.26 -5.72 -15.59
CA ARG A 132 -68.17 -7.18 -15.75
C ARG A 132 -68.77 -7.62 -17.08
N VAL A 133 -68.12 -8.59 -17.74
CA VAL A 133 -68.63 -9.23 -18.96
C VAL A 133 -68.72 -10.75 -18.78
N GLU A 134 -69.90 -11.33 -18.98
CA GLU A 134 -70.08 -12.78 -19.03
C GLU A 134 -70.04 -13.26 -20.49
N LEU A 135 -69.06 -14.12 -20.82
CA LEU A 135 -68.83 -14.63 -22.17
C LEU A 135 -69.39 -16.05 -22.33
N PRO A 136 -70.17 -16.36 -23.38
CA PRO A 136 -70.77 -17.68 -23.54
C PRO A 136 -69.74 -18.74 -23.93
N GLU A 137 -69.95 -20.00 -23.51
CA GLU A 137 -69.11 -21.14 -23.91
C GLU A 137 -69.04 -21.38 -25.43
N GLY A 138 -69.86 -20.72 -26.24
CA GLY A 138 -69.79 -20.75 -27.70
C GLY A 138 -68.77 -19.79 -28.35
N LEU A 139 -68.17 -18.87 -27.59
CA LEU A 139 -67.33 -17.80 -28.14
C LEU A 139 -65.95 -18.30 -28.62
N MET A 140 -65.64 -18.07 -29.89
CA MET A 140 -64.41 -18.57 -30.54
C MET A 140 -63.36 -17.46 -30.78
N LYS A 141 -63.79 -16.21 -30.91
CA LYS A 141 -62.95 -15.05 -31.27
C LYS A 141 -63.34 -13.79 -30.50
N ILE A 142 -62.34 -13.05 -30.03
CA ILE A 142 -62.44 -11.63 -29.64
C ILE A 142 -61.61 -10.80 -30.63
N GLY A 143 -62.17 -9.72 -31.16
CA GLY A 143 -61.56 -8.85 -32.17
C GLY A 143 -60.41 -7.97 -31.66
N ASN A 144 -59.81 -7.21 -32.59
CA ASN A 144 -58.81 -6.19 -32.25
C ASN A 144 -59.48 -5.01 -31.54
N ARG A 145 -58.86 -4.44 -30.51
CA ARG A 145 -59.42 -3.36 -29.68
C ARG A 145 -60.82 -3.63 -29.11
N ALA A 146 -61.28 -4.89 -29.08
CA ALA A 146 -62.67 -5.24 -28.81
C ALA A 146 -63.23 -4.68 -27.49
N PHE A 147 -62.40 -4.61 -26.46
CA PHE A 147 -62.65 -3.99 -25.15
C PHE A 147 -61.56 -2.94 -24.81
N ALA A 148 -60.94 -2.30 -25.81
CA ALA A 148 -59.91 -1.29 -25.54
C ALA A 148 -60.48 -0.12 -24.73
N ASP A 149 -59.67 0.44 -23.83
CA ASP A 149 -59.99 1.57 -22.96
C ASP A 149 -61.24 1.36 -22.05
N CYS A 150 -61.66 0.12 -21.80
CA CYS A 150 -62.70 -0.23 -20.83
C CYS A 150 -62.16 -0.13 -19.39
N THR A 151 -62.01 1.10 -18.90
CA THR A 151 -61.31 1.39 -17.63
C THR A 151 -62.00 0.83 -16.38
N GLU A 152 -63.32 0.67 -16.39
CA GLU A 152 -64.09 0.10 -15.26
C GLU A 152 -64.09 -1.45 -15.23
N LEU A 153 -63.63 -2.11 -16.30
CA LEU A 153 -63.67 -3.58 -16.42
C LEU A 153 -62.70 -4.23 -15.43
N THR A 154 -63.25 -4.92 -14.42
CA THR A 154 -62.45 -5.59 -13.38
C THR A 154 -62.27 -7.09 -13.63
N GLU A 155 -63.30 -7.74 -14.20
CA GLU A 155 -63.41 -9.20 -14.23
C GLU A 155 -64.03 -9.69 -15.55
N ILE A 156 -63.42 -10.71 -16.15
CA ILE A 156 -63.94 -11.39 -17.34
C ILE A 156 -63.49 -12.87 -17.32
N GLU A 157 -64.44 -13.80 -17.44
CA GLU A 157 -64.11 -15.22 -17.54
C GLU A 157 -63.94 -15.64 -19.01
N PHE A 158 -62.76 -16.16 -19.37
CA PHE A 158 -62.48 -16.61 -20.73
C PHE A 158 -62.98 -18.06 -20.97
N PRO A 159 -63.90 -18.28 -21.92
CA PRO A 159 -64.46 -19.61 -22.16
C PRO A 159 -63.45 -20.53 -22.86
N LYS A 160 -63.48 -21.83 -22.52
CA LYS A 160 -62.53 -22.87 -22.99
C LYS A 160 -62.58 -23.11 -24.52
N SER A 161 -63.63 -22.62 -25.17
CA SER A 161 -63.82 -22.57 -26.62
C SER A 161 -62.95 -21.52 -27.33
N LEU A 162 -62.57 -20.44 -26.64
CA LEU A 162 -61.85 -19.31 -27.22
C LEU A 162 -60.55 -19.76 -27.91
N ARG A 163 -60.30 -19.24 -29.12
CA ARG A 163 -59.12 -19.57 -29.94
C ARG A 163 -58.28 -18.36 -30.32
N MET A 164 -58.84 -17.16 -30.30
CA MET A 164 -58.13 -15.95 -30.69
C MET A 164 -58.63 -14.73 -29.92
N ILE A 165 -57.68 -13.95 -29.41
CA ILE A 165 -57.87 -12.59 -28.88
C ILE A 165 -57.07 -11.67 -29.80
N GLY A 166 -57.71 -10.62 -30.33
CA GLY A 166 -57.07 -9.69 -31.27
C GLY A 166 -55.95 -8.83 -30.65
N ASN A 167 -55.28 -8.06 -31.50
CA ASN A 167 -54.32 -7.05 -31.04
C ASN A 167 -55.04 -5.96 -30.24
N GLU A 168 -54.39 -5.44 -29.19
CA GLU A 168 -54.92 -4.38 -28.31
C GLU A 168 -56.30 -4.71 -27.67
N ALA A 169 -56.75 -5.96 -27.67
CA ALA A 169 -58.15 -6.33 -27.36
C ALA A 169 -58.66 -5.86 -25.99
N PHE A 170 -57.80 -5.82 -24.96
CA PHE A 170 -58.05 -5.28 -23.62
C PHE A 170 -57.00 -4.22 -23.24
N ALA A 171 -56.37 -3.56 -24.24
CA ALA A 171 -55.43 -2.49 -23.98
C ALA A 171 -56.13 -1.32 -23.27
N GLY A 172 -55.55 -0.80 -22.20
CA GLY A 172 -56.16 0.30 -21.42
C GLY A 172 -57.21 -0.13 -20.38
N CYS A 173 -57.50 -1.42 -20.21
CA CYS A 173 -58.34 -1.93 -19.12
C CYS A 173 -57.59 -1.86 -17.78
N VAL A 174 -57.47 -0.66 -17.21
CA VAL A 174 -56.52 -0.36 -16.10
C VAL A 174 -56.77 -1.13 -14.81
N ASN A 175 -58.00 -1.62 -14.59
CA ASN A 175 -58.45 -2.34 -13.41
C ASN A 175 -58.59 -3.87 -13.63
N LEU A 176 -58.27 -4.38 -14.82
CA LEU A 176 -58.44 -5.78 -15.19
C LEU A 176 -57.24 -6.63 -14.72
N ASP A 177 -57.47 -7.60 -13.85
CA ASP A 177 -56.46 -8.58 -13.37
C ASP A 177 -56.88 -10.03 -13.68
N VAL A 178 -56.74 -10.43 -14.94
CA VAL A 178 -57.07 -11.79 -15.42
C VAL A 178 -55.89 -12.44 -16.13
N GLU A 179 -55.74 -13.75 -15.99
CA GLU A 179 -54.72 -14.50 -16.73
C GLU A 179 -55.14 -14.74 -18.19
N ALA A 180 -54.19 -14.59 -19.11
CA ALA A 180 -54.44 -14.83 -20.53
C ALA A 180 -54.67 -16.34 -20.81
N PRO A 181 -55.73 -16.73 -21.52
CA PRO A 181 -56.13 -18.13 -21.62
C PRO A 181 -55.16 -18.97 -22.46
N GLU A 182 -54.54 -19.98 -21.85
CA GLU A 182 -53.43 -20.82 -22.37
C GLU A 182 -53.57 -21.31 -23.82
N ARG A 183 -54.80 -21.51 -24.29
CA ARG A 183 -55.12 -22.16 -25.57
C ARG A 183 -55.56 -21.18 -26.68
N ALA A 184 -55.68 -19.90 -26.36
CA ALA A 184 -55.98 -18.87 -27.35
C ALA A 184 -54.68 -18.28 -27.93
N ARG A 185 -54.70 -17.92 -29.22
CA ARG A 185 -53.70 -17.01 -29.78
C ARG A 185 -54.02 -15.59 -29.32
N VAL A 186 -53.14 -15.03 -28.49
CA VAL A 186 -53.23 -13.64 -28.04
C VAL A 186 -52.49 -12.75 -29.03
N GLY A 187 -53.12 -11.68 -29.47
CA GLY A 187 -52.51 -10.67 -30.35
C GLY A 187 -51.47 -9.80 -29.65
N ASN A 188 -50.78 -8.98 -30.42
CA ASN A 188 -49.82 -8.01 -29.86
C ASN A 188 -50.54 -7.03 -28.94
N ASP A 189 -49.92 -6.71 -27.81
CA ASP A 189 -50.36 -5.67 -26.86
C ASP A 189 -51.81 -5.85 -26.35
N ALA A 190 -52.35 -7.05 -26.46
CA ALA A 190 -53.75 -7.37 -26.19
C ALA A 190 -54.19 -7.17 -24.72
N PHE A 191 -53.25 -7.00 -23.80
CA PHE A 191 -53.46 -6.71 -22.38
C PHE A 191 -52.58 -5.55 -21.89
N ALA A 192 -52.17 -4.65 -22.79
CA ALA A 192 -51.31 -3.51 -22.43
C ALA A 192 -52.00 -2.58 -21.40
N ASN A 193 -51.25 -2.07 -20.42
CA ASN A 193 -51.71 -1.23 -19.32
C ASN A 193 -52.74 -1.89 -18.37
N THR A 194 -52.88 -3.21 -18.38
CA THR A 194 -53.71 -3.97 -17.41
C THR A 194 -53.02 -4.14 -16.05
N LEU A 195 -53.74 -4.64 -15.02
CA LEU A 195 -53.11 -5.00 -13.75
C LEU A 195 -52.18 -6.21 -13.90
N LEU A 196 -52.53 -7.20 -14.74
CA LEU A 196 -51.69 -8.36 -15.04
C LEU A 196 -50.29 -7.95 -15.53
N GLU A 197 -50.23 -7.02 -16.49
CA GLU A 197 -48.95 -6.52 -17.02
C GLU A 197 -48.17 -5.75 -15.95
N LYS A 198 -48.83 -4.88 -15.18
CA LYS A 198 -48.22 -4.13 -14.06
C LYS A 198 -47.63 -5.07 -13.00
N ARG A 199 -48.30 -6.18 -12.67
CA ARG A 199 -47.82 -7.21 -11.74
C ARG A 199 -46.58 -7.93 -12.29
N LYS A 200 -46.61 -8.39 -13.54
CA LYS A 200 -45.46 -9.05 -14.20
C LYS A 200 -44.25 -8.12 -14.29
N ALA A 201 -44.46 -6.88 -14.71
CA ALA A 201 -43.41 -5.86 -14.76
C ALA A 201 -42.83 -5.54 -13.36
N ALA A 202 -43.65 -5.59 -12.30
CA ALA A 202 -43.19 -5.43 -10.92
C ALA A 202 -42.35 -6.63 -10.44
N GLU A 203 -42.75 -7.87 -10.75
CA GLU A 203 -41.99 -9.09 -10.41
C GLU A 203 -40.65 -9.16 -11.17
N GLU A 204 -40.63 -8.78 -12.45
CA GLU A 204 -39.39 -8.67 -13.23
C GLU A 204 -38.50 -7.55 -12.71
N ALA A 205 -39.06 -6.39 -12.33
CA ALA A 205 -38.32 -5.31 -11.71
C ALA A 205 -37.77 -5.68 -10.32
N GLU A 206 -38.48 -6.49 -9.53
CA GLU A 206 -37.97 -6.99 -8.25
C GLU A 206 -36.84 -8.01 -8.44
N ARG A 207 -36.97 -8.91 -9.43
CA ARG A 207 -35.90 -9.84 -9.80
C ARG A 207 -34.64 -9.08 -10.24
N ALA A 208 -34.79 -8.10 -11.13
CA ALA A 208 -33.70 -7.26 -11.59
C ALA A 208 -33.04 -6.46 -10.44
N ARG A 209 -33.81 -6.00 -9.44
CA ARG A 209 -33.25 -5.37 -8.22
C ARG A 209 -32.43 -6.36 -7.41
N ARG A 210 -32.95 -7.56 -7.12
CA ARG A 210 -32.22 -8.59 -6.35
C ARG A 210 -30.93 -9.03 -7.06
N GLU A 211 -30.96 -9.15 -8.39
CA GLU A 211 -29.78 -9.44 -9.21
C GLU A 211 -28.76 -8.28 -9.19
N ALA A 212 -29.21 -7.03 -9.25
CA ALA A 212 -28.35 -5.86 -9.13
C ALA A 212 -27.72 -5.71 -7.73
N GLU A 213 -28.48 -5.97 -6.66
CA GLU A 213 -27.99 -5.98 -5.28
C GLU A 213 -26.94 -7.08 -5.06
N GLU A 214 -27.13 -8.28 -5.62
CA GLU A 214 -26.10 -9.33 -5.57
C GLU A 214 -24.86 -8.98 -6.40
N ALA A 215 -25.03 -8.36 -7.57
CA ALA A 215 -23.91 -7.87 -8.38
C ALA A 215 -23.12 -6.78 -7.65
N GLU A 216 -23.80 -5.85 -6.95
CA GLU A 216 -23.13 -4.82 -6.15
C GLU A 216 -22.43 -5.43 -4.92
N ARG A 217 -23.06 -6.40 -4.24
CA ARG A 217 -22.42 -7.14 -3.13
C ARG A 217 -21.13 -7.80 -3.59
N LYS A 218 -21.16 -8.57 -4.68
CA LYS A 218 -19.98 -9.22 -5.28
C LYS A 218 -18.90 -8.21 -5.69
N ARG A 219 -19.30 -7.04 -6.22
CA ARG A 219 -18.37 -5.95 -6.53
C ARG A 219 -17.69 -5.38 -5.27
N ARG A 220 -18.46 -5.07 -4.22
CA ARG A 220 -17.92 -4.58 -2.93
C ARG A 220 -16.99 -5.60 -2.27
N GLU A 221 -17.34 -6.89 -2.33
CA GLU A 221 -16.50 -7.99 -1.87
C GLU A 221 -15.17 -8.08 -2.65
N ALA A 222 -15.21 -7.92 -3.97
CA ALA A 222 -14.02 -7.89 -4.82
C ALA A 222 -13.13 -6.65 -4.57
N GLU A 223 -13.71 -5.45 -4.46
CA GLU A 223 -13.00 -4.21 -4.14
C GLU A 223 -12.35 -4.29 -2.74
N GLU A 224 -13.02 -4.91 -1.75
CA GLU A 224 -12.40 -5.15 -0.45
C GLU A 224 -11.29 -6.22 -0.50
N ALA A 225 -11.46 -7.29 -1.28
CA ALA A 225 -10.44 -8.32 -1.45
C ALA A 225 -9.18 -7.76 -2.12
N GLU A 226 -9.34 -6.89 -3.14
CA GLU A 226 -8.22 -6.17 -3.76
C GLU A 226 -7.54 -5.22 -2.76
N ARG A 227 -8.32 -4.45 -1.99
CA ARG A 227 -7.79 -3.58 -0.93
C ARG A 227 -6.98 -4.36 0.11
N LYS A 228 -7.46 -5.52 0.55
CA LYS A 228 -6.75 -6.42 1.50
C LYS A 228 -5.45 -6.92 0.89
N ARG A 229 -5.49 -7.45 -0.34
CA ARG A 229 -4.31 -7.94 -1.09
C ARG A 229 -3.26 -6.84 -1.29
N LYS A 230 -3.69 -5.60 -1.59
CA LYS A 230 -2.78 -4.45 -1.73
C LYS A 230 -2.11 -4.09 -0.40
N ALA A 231 -2.87 -4.02 0.69
CA ALA A 231 -2.33 -3.72 2.02
C ALA A 231 -1.32 -4.79 2.51
N GLU A 232 -1.58 -6.06 2.20
CA GLU A 232 -0.65 -7.17 2.47
C GLU A 232 0.63 -7.07 1.64
N LEU A 233 0.51 -6.78 0.33
CA LEU A 233 1.65 -6.54 -0.55
C LEU A 233 2.51 -5.35 -0.07
N GLU A 234 1.88 -4.24 0.31
CA GLU A 234 2.58 -3.08 0.87
C GLU A 234 3.32 -3.42 2.17
N LYS A 235 2.74 -4.26 3.04
CA LYS A 235 3.41 -4.76 4.26
C LYS A 235 4.62 -5.61 3.91
N GLN A 236 4.47 -6.56 3.00
CA GLN A 236 5.56 -7.42 2.53
C GLN A 236 6.70 -6.59 1.87
N CYS A 237 6.36 -5.54 1.13
CA CYS A 237 7.35 -4.65 0.54
C CYS A 237 8.12 -3.86 1.60
N ARG A 238 7.46 -3.39 2.67
CA ARG A 238 8.14 -2.74 3.82
C ARG A 238 9.09 -3.70 4.53
N GLU A 239 8.66 -4.95 4.78
CA GLU A 239 9.51 -5.99 5.39
C GLU A 239 10.75 -6.29 4.53
N TRP A 240 10.61 -6.34 3.20
CA TRP A 240 11.74 -6.46 2.28
C TRP A 240 12.64 -5.21 2.27
N TYR A 241 12.06 -4.01 2.30
CA TYR A 241 12.83 -2.76 2.36
C TYR A 241 13.67 -2.66 3.65
N GLU A 242 13.07 -2.93 4.82
CA GLU A 242 13.79 -2.98 6.08
C GLU A 242 14.91 -4.02 6.07
N THR A 243 14.63 -5.23 5.55
CA THR A 243 15.61 -6.30 5.42
C THR A 243 16.77 -5.87 4.51
N GLY A 244 16.47 -5.20 3.39
CA GLY A 244 17.45 -4.58 2.51
C GLY A 244 18.30 -3.50 3.21
N LYS A 245 17.67 -2.58 3.97
CA LYS A 245 18.35 -1.54 4.76
C LYS A 245 19.32 -2.18 5.76
N ARG A 246 18.89 -3.21 6.50
CA ARG A 246 19.74 -3.94 7.46
C ARG A 246 20.94 -4.59 6.78
N TYR A 247 20.77 -5.26 5.64
CA TYR A 247 21.91 -5.80 4.89
C TYR A 247 22.84 -4.69 4.36
N TYR A 248 22.28 -3.57 3.91
CA TYR A 248 23.04 -2.43 3.38
C TYR A 248 23.90 -1.74 4.45
N ASP A 249 23.33 -1.47 5.63
CA ASP A 249 24.03 -0.89 6.78
C ASP A 249 25.18 -1.78 7.27
N ASN A 250 25.03 -3.09 7.18
CA ASN A 250 26.08 -4.07 7.51
C ASN A 250 27.19 -4.17 6.43
N ARG A 251 26.94 -3.61 5.24
CA ARG A 251 27.70 -3.72 3.97
C ARG A 251 27.56 -5.02 3.17
N ASN A 252 26.56 -5.86 3.46
CA ASN A 252 26.17 -6.95 2.57
C ASN A 252 25.32 -6.40 1.42
N TYR A 253 25.98 -5.70 0.50
CA TYR A 253 25.30 -4.95 -0.54
C TYR A 253 24.59 -5.82 -1.57
N LYS A 254 25.04 -7.06 -1.80
CA LYS A 254 24.45 -7.98 -2.78
C LYS A 254 23.05 -8.40 -2.34
N GLU A 255 22.96 -8.98 -1.15
CA GLU A 255 21.68 -9.35 -0.57
C GLU A 255 20.79 -8.12 -0.37
N ALA A 256 21.35 -6.96 0.02
CA ALA A 256 20.60 -5.70 0.09
C ALA A 256 19.98 -5.32 -1.26
N ALA A 257 20.73 -5.35 -2.36
CA ALA A 257 20.24 -5.04 -3.70
C ALA A 257 19.18 -6.04 -4.20
N GLU A 258 19.28 -7.32 -3.81
CA GLU A 258 18.24 -8.32 -4.11
C GLU A 258 16.92 -8.04 -3.35
N TYR A 259 16.98 -7.65 -2.07
CA TYR A 259 15.80 -7.28 -1.30
C TYR A 259 15.20 -5.93 -1.76
N PHE A 260 16.04 -4.94 -2.05
CA PHE A 260 15.57 -3.68 -2.65
C PHE A 260 14.93 -3.92 -4.02
N ARG A 261 15.46 -4.81 -4.87
CA ARG A 261 14.84 -5.16 -6.16
C ARG A 261 13.41 -5.68 -5.98
N LYS A 262 13.20 -6.64 -5.08
CA LYS A 262 11.87 -7.21 -4.79
C LYS A 262 10.84 -6.14 -4.41
N ALA A 263 11.19 -5.23 -3.50
CA ALA A 263 10.29 -4.14 -3.10
C ALA A 263 10.15 -3.03 -4.17
N ALA A 264 11.22 -2.73 -4.92
CA ALA A 264 11.24 -1.71 -5.96
C ALA A 264 10.39 -2.07 -7.17
N GLU A 265 10.36 -3.35 -7.56
CA GLU A 265 9.54 -3.89 -8.64
C GLU A 265 8.04 -3.84 -8.31
N GLN A 266 7.67 -3.95 -7.03
CA GLN A 266 6.29 -3.78 -6.54
C GLN A 266 5.89 -2.31 -6.30
N GLY A 267 6.79 -1.34 -6.54
CA GLY A 267 6.47 0.09 -6.49
C GLY A 267 6.92 0.86 -5.25
N HIS A 268 7.64 0.26 -4.29
CA HIS A 268 8.07 0.94 -3.06
C HIS A 268 9.16 1.99 -3.36
N ALA A 269 8.85 3.28 -3.21
CA ALA A 269 9.69 4.39 -3.67
C ALA A 269 11.07 4.44 -3.00
N GLU A 270 11.13 4.16 -1.70
CA GLU A 270 12.36 4.09 -0.91
C GLU A 270 13.26 2.95 -1.40
N ALA A 271 12.69 1.77 -1.67
CA ALA A 271 13.44 0.65 -2.24
C ALA A 271 13.92 0.94 -3.67
N GLN A 272 13.13 1.66 -4.48
CA GLN A 272 13.56 2.14 -5.80
C GLN A 272 14.74 3.12 -5.67
N TYR A 273 14.69 4.05 -4.71
CA TYR A 273 15.81 4.96 -4.44
C TYR A 273 17.07 4.19 -4.05
N TRP A 274 16.99 3.28 -3.07
CA TRP A 274 18.15 2.52 -2.59
C TRP A 274 18.69 1.53 -3.63
N LEU A 275 17.85 0.94 -4.49
CA LEU A 275 18.30 0.19 -5.66
C LEU A 275 19.05 1.08 -6.65
N GLY A 276 18.59 2.31 -6.86
CA GLY A 276 19.33 3.35 -7.60
C GLY A 276 20.70 3.66 -6.97
N VAL A 277 20.79 3.72 -5.63
CA VAL A 277 22.06 3.86 -4.91
C VAL A 277 22.97 2.64 -5.13
N CYS A 278 22.41 1.42 -5.17
CA CYS A 278 23.16 0.21 -5.47
C CYS A 278 23.78 0.26 -6.89
N TYR A 279 22.99 0.57 -7.91
CA TYR A 279 23.49 0.71 -9.29
C TYR A 279 24.47 1.87 -9.48
N TYR A 280 24.28 3.00 -8.78
CA TYR A 280 25.13 4.19 -8.94
C TYR A 280 26.57 3.99 -8.41
N TYR A 281 26.74 3.18 -7.36
CA TYR A 281 28.03 2.95 -6.69
C TYR A 281 28.58 1.52 -6.85
N GLY A 282 27.98 0.69 -7.73
CA GLY A 282 28.37 -0.72 -7.88
C GLY A 282 28.21 -1.56 -6.60
N ARG A 283 27.27 -1.19 -5.72
CA ARG A 283 27.07 -1.84 -4.42
C ARG A 283 26.13 -3.04 -4.58
N GLY A 284 26.71 -4.23 -4.71
CA GLY A 284 25.98 -5.50 -4.80
C GLY A 284 25.42 -5.84 -6.19
N VAL A 285 25.57 -4.90 -7.13
CA VAL A 285 25.29 -5.02 -8.56
C VAL A 285 26.45 -4.36 -9.30
N ASN A 286 26.61 -4.64 -10.59
CA ASN A 286 27.58 -3.90 -11.42
C ASN A 286 27.20 -2.40 -11.45
N GLU A 287 28.20 -1.53 -11.54
CA GLU A 287 27.94 -0.09 -11.65
C GLU A 287 27.24 0.23 -12.99
N ASP A 288 26.03 0.76 -12.92
CA ASP A 288 25.29 1.28 -14.08
C ASP A 288 24.55 2.56 -13.67
N LYS A 289 25.17 3.70 -13.98
CA LYS A 289 24.60 5.03 -13.72
C LYS A 289 23.34 5.31 -14.56
N THR A 290 23.15 4.63 -15.69
CA THR A 290 21.95 4.74 -16.52
C THR A 290 20.76 4.04 -15.85
N GLU A 291 20.97 2.81 -15.39
CA GLU A 291 19.96 2.05 -14.64
C GLU A 291 19.64 2.74 -13.30
N ALA A 292 20.65 3.26 -12.60
CA ALA A 292 20.47 4.07 -11.41
C ALA A 292 19.51 5.26 -11.63
N VAL A 293 19.69 6.02 -12.72
CA VAL A 293 18.81 7.15 -13.06
C VAL A 293 17.36 6.70 -13.37
N LYS A 294 17.15 5.52 -13.97
CA LYS A 294 15.79 4.97 -14.16
C LYS A 294 15.12 4.69 -12.81
N TRP A 295 15.83 4.07 -11.87
CA TRP A 295 15.29 3.75 -10.54
C TRP A 295 15.08 5.00 -9.68
N TYR A 296 15.99 5.97 -9.73
CA TYR A 296 15.79 7.28 -9.09
C TYR A 296 14.58 8.04 -9.67
N ARG A 297 14.32 7.97 -10.98
CA ARG A 297 13.12 8.59 -11.60
C ARG A 297 11.82 7.99 -11.10
N LYS A 298 11.73 6.64 -11.01
CA LYS A 298 10.57 5.96 -10.41
C LYS A 298 10.40 6.36 -8.94
N ALA A 299 11.49 6.38 -8.18
CA ALA A 299 11.48 6.78 -6.78
C ALA A 299 10.97 8.21 -6.59
N VAL A 300 11.45 9.17 -7.41
CA VAL A 300 10.96 10.55 -7.43
C VAL A 300 9.46 10.63 -7.76
N GLU A 301 8.96 9.83 -8.69
CA GLU A 301 7.53 9.81 -9.02
C GLU A 301 6.68 9.32 -7.82
N GLY A 302 7.13 8.27 -7.14
CA GLY A 302 6.51 7.78 -5.91
C GLY A 302 6.59 8.77 -4.75
N PHE A 303 7.78 9.34 -4.50
CA PHE A 303 7.98 10.38 -3.50
C PHE A 303 7.13 11.62 -3.78
N ARG A 304 7.01 12.06 -5.04
CA ARG A 304 6.17 13.21 -5.40
C ARG A 304 4.69 12.96 -5.07
N LYS A 305 4.14 11.80 -5.47
CA LYS A 305 2.74 11.43 -5.16
C LYS A 305 2.47 11.41 -3.64
N ALA A 306 3.38 10.85 -2.84
CA ALA A 306 3.26 10.85 -1.39
C ALA A 306 3.50 12.23 -0.75
N ALA A 307 4.41 13.03 -1.31
CA ALA A 307 4.75 14.37 -0.84
C ALA A 307 3.64 15.40 -1.12
N GLU A 308 2.93 15.25 -2.23
CA GLU A 308 1.71 15.98 -2.59
C GLU A 308 0.54 15.61 -1.67
N GLN A 309 0.47 14.35 -1.22
CA GLN A 309 -0.46 13.88 -0.16
C GLN A 309 -0.03 14.30 1.27
N GLY A 310 1.08 15.04 1.42
CA GLY A 310 1.53 15.59 2.70
C GLY A 310 2.49 14.71 3.51
N HIS A 311 2.98 13.58 2.98
CA HIS A 311 3.87 12.68 3.72
C HIS A 311 5.26 13.31 3.95
N ALA A 312 5.57 13.66 5.19
CA ALA A 312 6.76 14.44 5.55
C ALA A 312 8.09 13.76 5.15
N GLU A 313 8.20 12.43 5.31
CA GLU A 313 9.40 11.71 4.88
C GLU A 313 9.54 11.75 3.35
N ALA A 314 8.44 11.59 2.60
CA ALA A 314 8.49 11.65 1.14
C ALA A 314 8.90 13.05 0.64
N GLN A 315 8.48 14.10 1.34
CA GLN A 315 8.94 15.48 1.11
C GLN A 315 10.45 15.62 1.38
N TYR A 316 10.97 14.99 2.45
CA TYR A 316 12.41 14.98 2.75
C TYR A 316 13.22 14.21 1.69
N ARG A 317 12.76 13.02 1.30
CA ARG A 317 13.38 12.19 0.25
C ARG A 317 13.38 12.91 -1.10
N LEU A 318 12.27 13.56 -1.47
CA LEU A 318 12.17 14.35 -2.69
C LEU A 318 13.10 15.58 -2.68
N GLY A 319 13.14 16.31 -1.57
CA GLY A 319 14.11 17.39 -1.36
C GLY A 319 15.56 16.93 -1.49
N HIS A 320 15.86 15.72 -1.02
CA HIS A 320 17.18 15.12 -1.22
C HIS A 320 17.47 14.76 -2.68
N CYS A 321 16.51 14.21 -3.43
CA CYS A 321 16.70 13.93 -4.85
C CYS A 321 17.03 15.20 -5.66
N TYR A 322 16.36 16.32 -5.39
CA TYR A 322 16.67 17.63 -5.98
C TYR A 322 18.03 18.18 -5.54
N TYR A 323 18.40 17.99 -4.26
CA TYR A 323 19.69 18.47 -3.72
C TYR A 323 20.92 17.77 -4.31
N CYS A 324 20.78 16.55 -4.82
CA CYS A 324 21.93 15.77 -5.32
C CYS A 324 21.74 15.18 -6.73
N GLY A 325 20.84 15.77 -7.54
CA GLY A 325 20.63 15.40 -8.95
C GLY A 325 20.21 13.95 -9.19
N ARG A 326 19.51 13.31 -8.24
CA ARG A 326 19.17 11.87 -8.32
C ARG A 326 17.80 11.67 -8.94
N GLY A 327 17.80 11.44 -10.25
CA GLY A 327 16.59 11.17 -11.06
C GLY A 327 15.89 12.43 -11.57
N VAL A 328 16.16 13.57 -10.95
CA VAL A 328 15.83 14.93 -11.38
C VAL A 328 17.11 15.73 -11.57
N ASP A 329 17.02 16.83 -12.31
CA ASP A 329 18.10 17.82 -12.38
C ASP A 329 18.30 18.50 -11.00
N GLU A 330 19.51 18.99 -10.75
CA GLU A 330 19.87 19.60 -9.46
C GLU A 330 19.21 20.99 -9.29
N ASP A 331 18.44 21.18 -8.23
CA ASP A 331 17.76 22.44 -7.91
C ASP A 331 17.76 22.66 -6.39
N GLU A 332 18.67 23.51 -5.90
CA GLU A 332 18.78 23.89 -4.48
C GLU A 332 17.49 24.59 -3.99
N ALA A 333 16.81 25.37 -4.84
CA ALA A 333 15.62 26.11 -4.45
C ALA A 333 14.39 25.20 -4.31
N GLU A 334 14.19 24.26 -5.23
CA GLU A 334 13.14 23.24 -5.13
C GLU A 334 13.45 22.24 -4.00
N ALA A 335 14.71 21.84 -3.81
CA ALA A 335 15.15 21.06 -2.65
C ALA A 335 14.77 21.74 -1.32
N VAL A 336 15.10 23.04 -1.16
CA VAL A 336 14.75 23.82 0.04
C VAL A 336 13.24 23.97 0.21
N LYS A 337 12.44 24.09 -0.86
CA LYS A 337 10.96 24.07 -0.76
C LYS A 337 10.44 22.74 -0.19
N TRP A 338 10.94 21.60 -0.68
CA TRP A 338 10.50 20.29 -0.20
C TRP A 338 11.01 19.97 1.21
N TYR A 339 12.25 20.32 1.54
CA TYR A 339 12.75 20.22 2.92
C TYR A 339 11.95 21.10 3.90
N ARG A 340 11.52 22.31 3.51
CA ARG A 340 10.68 23.18 4.36
C ARG A 340 9.33 22.54 4.68
N LYS A 341 8.66 21.96 3.67
CA LYS A 341 7.41 21.20 3.89
C LYS A 341 7.65 20.00 4.82
N ALA A 342 8.73 19.25 4.59
CA ALA A 342 9.11 18.12 5.43
C ALA A 342 9.32 18.54 6.89
N VAL A 343 10.07 19.62 7.14
CA VAL A 343 10.27 20.20 8.48
C VAL A 343 8.95 20.63 9.13
N GLU A 344 8.01 21.19 8.38
CA GLU A 344 6.68 21.55 8.89
C GLU A 344 5.88 20.31 9.31
N GLY A 345 5.86 19.27 8.47
CA GLY A 345 5.19 18.00 8.76
C GLY A 345 5.84 17.24 9.93
N PHE A 346 7.17 17.14 9.93
CA PHE A 346 7.93 16.57 11.04
C PHE A 346 7.69 17.34 12.32
N ARG A 347 7.67 18.69 12.31
CA ARG A 347 7.36 19.51 13.49
C ARG A 347 5.99 19.19 14.06
N LYS A 348 4.93 19.19 13.23
CA LYS A 348 3.56 18.86 13.65
C LYS A 348 3.48 17.48 14.32
N ALA A 349 4.09 16.46 13.73
CA ALA A 349 4.11 15.11 14.29
C ALA A 349 5.03 14.98 15.53
N ALA A 350 6.16 15.69 15.56
CA ALA A 350 7.12 15.69 16.66
C ALA A 350 6.56 16.39 17.92
N GLU A 351 5.75 17.43 17.73
CA GLU A 351 4.99 18.13 18.77
C GLU A 351 3.84 17.26 19.31
N GLN A 352 3.21 16.43 18.47
CA GLN A 352 2.28 15.37 18.87
C GLN A 352 2.95 14.16 19.55
N GLY A 353 4.28 14.16 19.63
CA GLY A 353 5.05 13.14 20.35
C GLY A 353 5.66 12.03 19.50
N HIS A 354 5.41 11.96 18.18
CA HIS A 354 5.91 10.84 17.37
C HIS A 354 7.45 10.77 17.33
N ALA A 355 8.04 9.75 17.95
CA ALA A 355 9.49 9.62 18.15
C ALA A 355 10.30 9.64 16.84
N GLU A 356 9.81 9.01 15.77
CA GLU A 356 10.48 9.05 14.45
C GLU A 356 10.45 10.47 13.84
N ALA A 357 9.34 11.20 13.96
CA ALA A 357 9.26 12.59 13.50
C ALA A 357 10.18 13.52 14.32
N GLN A 358 10.37 13.23 15.61
CA GLN A 358 11.34 13.91 16.46
C GLN A 358 12.78 13.61 16.00
N TYR A 359 13.10 12.36 15.65
CA TYR A 359 14.40 12.02 15.04
C TYR A 359 14.64 12.77 13.73
N TRP A 360 13.71 12.72 12.77
CA TRP A 360 13.86 13.40 11.48
C TRP A 360 13.90 14.93 11.59
N LEU A 361 13.20 15.52 12.57
CA LEU A 361 13.36 16.95 12.89
C LEU A 361 14.76 17.25 13.47
N GLY A 362 15.31 16.33 14.26
CA GLY A 362 16.71 16.36 14.71
C GLY A 362 17.69 16.39 13.55
N GLU A 363 17.56 15.47 12.60
CA GLU A 363 18.35 15.42 11.35
C GLU A 363 18.30 16.75 10.59
N CYS A 364 17.10 17.32 10.40
CA CYS A 364 16.92 18.58 9.70
C CYS A 364 17.69 19.74 10.36
N TYR A 365 17.68 19.82 11.70
CA TYR A 365 18.47 20.80 12.45
C TYR A 365 19.98 20.48 12.47
N TYR A 366 20.38 19.20 12.45
CA TYR A 366 21.79 18.79 12.46
C TYR A 366 22.49 19.10 11.14
N GLU A 367 21.83 18.79 10.03
CA GLU A 367 22.34 19.03 8.67
C GLU A 367 22.08 20.46 8.17
N GLY A 368 20.99 21.11 8.62
CA GLY A 368 20.56 22.42 8.14
C GLY A 368 19.73 22.37 6.85
N ARG A 369 18.91 21.31 6.68
CA ARG A 369 18.12 21.08 5.47
C ARG A 369 16.70 21.63 5.64
N GLY A 370 16.37 22.67 4.88
CA GLY A 370 15.08 23.38 4.95
C GLY A 370 14.90 24.31 6.16
N ILE A 371 15.72 24.14 7.19
CA ILE A 371 15.77 24.95 8.42
C ILE A 371 17.23 25.28 8.78
N ASP A 372 17.47 26.36 9.51
CA ASP A 372 18.81 26.77 9.88
C ASP A 372 19.50 25.74 10.78
N LYS A 373 20.78 25.45 10.47
CA LYS A 373 21.59 24.44 11.15
C LYS A 373 21.79 24.80 12.62
N ASN A 374 21.26 23.97 13.52
CA ASN A 374 21.35 24.16 14.97
C ASN A 374 21.52 22.81 15.69
N ARG A 375 22.79 22.39 15.87
CA ARG A 375 23.14 21.15 16.59
C ARG A 375 22.57 21.08 18.01
N ALA A 376 22.46 22.21 18.71
CA ALA A 376 21.91 22.23 20.08
C ALA A 376 20.39 21.98 20.08
N GLU A 377 19.67 22.42 19.05
CA GLU A 377 18.26 22.08 18.85
C GLU A 377 18.10 20.63 18.39
N ALA A 378 18.94 20.15 17.48
CA ALA A 378 18.97 18.76 17.04
C ALA A 378 19.05 17.78 18.24
N VAL A 379 19.97 18.03 19.18
CA VAL A 379 20.11 17.21 20.41
C VAL A 379 18.85 17.22 21.28
N LYS A 380 18.05 18.29 21.33
CA LYS A 380 16.77 18.28 22.06
C LYS A 380 15.77 17.32 21.40
N TRP A 381 15.74 17.27 20.06
CA TRP A 381 14.80 16.44 19.32
C TRP A 381 15.25 14.96 19.27
N TYR A 382 16.55 14.70 19.07
CA TYR A 382 17.13 13.36 19.30
C TYR A 382 16.85 12.87 20.72
N ARG A 383 16.98 13.72 21.75
CA ARG A 383 16.69 13.34 23.14
C ARG A 383 15.25 12.88 23.35
N LYS A 384 14.25 13.65 22.89
CA LYS A 384 12.84 13.24 23.01
C LYS A 384 12.57 11.89 22.30
N ALA A 385 13.16 11.66 21.13
CA ALA A 385 13.04 10.40 20.41
C ALA A 385 13.75 9.25 21.15
N ALA A 386 14.95 9.50 21.67
CA ALA A 386 15.77 8.53 22.39
C ALA A 386 15.18 8.13 23.74
N GLU A 387 14.54 9.06 24.45
CA GLU A 387 13.81 8.84 25.70
C GLU A 387 12.55 7.97 25.48
N GLN A 388 11.91 8.07 24.30
CA GLN A 388 10.83 7.18 23.87
C GLN A 388 11.31 5.81 23.36
N GLY A 389 12.61 5.55 23.33
CA GLY A 389 13.17 4.27 22.91
C GLY A 389 13.67 4.20 21.46
N TYR A 390 13.55 5.24 20.63
CA TYR A 390 13.93 5.15 19.21
C TYR A 390 15.45 4.92 19.04
N ALA A 391 15.84 3.74 18.56
CA ALA A 391 17.21 3.23 18.64
C ALA A 391 18.23 4.05 17.84
N GLU A 392 17.88 4.49 16.62
CA GLU A 392 18.70 5.44 15.85
C GLU A 392 18.94 6.75 16.61
N ALA A 393 17.91 7.33 17.25
CA ALA A 393 18.08 8.57 18.03
C ALA A 393 18.91 8.37 19.31
N GLN A 394 18.84 7.19 19.93
CA GLN A 394 19.74 6.82 21.03
C GLN A 394 21.19 6.73 20.56
N TYR A 395 21.44 6.21 19.35
CA TYR A 395 22.77 6.19 18.76
C TYR A 395 23.27 7.61 18.43
N GLU A 396 22.51 8.43 17.70
CA GLU A 396 22.93 9.80 17.33
C GLU A 396 23.06 10.74 18.54
N LEU A 397 22.26 10.55 19.60
CA LEU A 397 22.46 11.25 20.87
C LEU A 397 23.78 10.83 21.55
N GLY A 398 24.17 9.55 21.42
CA GLY A 398 25.47 9.05 21.83
C GLY A 398 26.61 9.73 21.07
N GLU A 399 26.53 9.79 19.74
CA GLU A 399 27.49 10.52 18.89
C GLU A 399 27.61 11.99 19.29
N CYS A 400 26.48 12.66 19.55
CA CYS A 400 26.47 14.06 19.97
C CYS A 400 27.20 14.29 21.30
N TYR A 401 27.05 13.38 22.27
CA TYR A 401 27.77 13.42 23.54
C TYR A 401 29.25 13.00 23.41
N TYR A 402 29.58 12.08 22.50
CA TYR A 402 30.94 11.58 22.31
C TYR A 402 31.84 12.54 21.51
N HIS A 403 31.26 13.28 20.56
CA HIS A 403 31.94 14.26 19.69
C HIS A 403 31.62 15.74 20.00
N SER A 404 30.90 16.02 21.10
CA SER A 404 30.50 17.37 21.52
C SER A 404 29.65 18.15 20.48
N TYR A 405 28.82 17.46 19.70
CA TYR A 405 27.93 18.11 18.74
C TYR A 405 26.69 18.67 19.44
N GLY A 406 26.63 19.99 19.63
CA GLY A 406 25.46 20.68 20.20
C GLY A 406 25.31 20.55 21.73
N VAL A 407 26.02 19.60 22.35
CA VAL A 407 26.23 19.47 23.79
C VAL A 407 27.72 19.45 24.11
N ARG A 408 28.06 19.62 25.40
CA ARG A 408 29.41 19.38 25.91
C ARG A 408 29.74 17.89 25.82
N GLU A 409 30.99 17.58 25.50
CA GLU A 409 31.49 16.20 25.53
C GLU A 409 31.25 15.52 26.89
N ASP A 410 30.61 14.35 26.87
CA ASP A 410 30.49 13.43 28.00
C ASP A 410 30.45 11.99 27.45
N LYS A 411 31.63 11.34 27.40
CA LYS A 411 31.75 9.97 26.89
C LYS A 411 31.03 8.94 27.77
N ALA A 412 30.84 9.21 29.07
CA ALA A 412 30.14 8.30 29.96
C ALA A 412 28.62 8.37 29.74
N GLU A 413 28.08 9.56 29.49
CA GLU A 413 26.69 9.73 29.04
C GLU A 413 26.49 9.11 27.64
N ALA A 414 27.42 9.32 26.70
CA ALA A 414 27.37 8.68 25.38
C ALA A 414 27.24 7.15 25.46
N VAL A 415 28.03 6.49 26.31
CA VAL A 415 27.96 5.03 26.50
C VAL A 415 26.62 4.56 27.07
N LYS A 416 25.93 5.37 27.90
CA LYS A 416 24.56 5.02 28.35
C LYS A 416 23.57 5.01 27.18
N TRP A 417 23.71 5.93 26.23
CA TRP A 417 22.83 6.03 25.06
C TRP A 417 23.17 4.98 24.00
N TYR A 418 24.45 4.75 23.69
CA TYR A 418 24.89 3.60 22.87
C TYR A 418 24.41 2.27 23.45
N ARG A 419 24.44 2.09 24.78
CA ARG A 419 23.97 0.85 25.44
C ARG A 419 22.49 0.58 25.18
N LYS A 420 21.61 1.58 25.36
CA LYS A 420 20.18 1.42 25.09
C LYS A 420 19.92 1.00 23.63
N ALA A 421 20.60 1.64 22.67
CA ALA A 421 20.50 1.27 21.25
C ALA A 421 21.05 -0.14 20.97
N ALA A 422 22.18 -0.49 21.59
CA ALA A 422 22.84 -1.78 21.44
C ALA A 422 22.03 -2.94 22.03
N GLU A 423 21.35 -2.72 23.15
CA GLU A 423 20.44 -3.67 23.81
C GLU A 423 19.18 -3.93 22.98
N GLN A 424 18.67 -2.92 22.26
CA GLN A 424 17.61 -3.07 21.26
C GLN A 424 18.06 -3.75 19.95
N GLY A 425 19.34 -4.11 19.83
CA GLY A 425 19.87 -4.80 18.65
C GLY A 425 20.56 -3.90 17.61
N TYR A 426 20.66 -2.59 17.80
CA TYR A 426 21.20 -1.69 16.77
C TYR A 426 22.69 -1.95 16.52
N ALA A 427 23.02 -2.60 15.40
CA ALA A 427 24.35 -3.18 15.16
C ALA A 427 25.51 -2.17 15.17
N LYS A 428 25.27 -0.91 14.75
CA LYS A 428 26.28 0.17 14.83
C LYS A 428 26.57 0.56 16.29
N ALA A 429 25.52 0.70 17.12
CA ALA A 429 25.69 0.97 18.55
C ALA A 429 26.35 -0.21 19.28
N GLN A 430 26.03 -1.46 18.92
CA GLN A 430 26.73 -2.64 19.44
C GLN A 430 28.23 -2.61 19.09
N TYR A 431 28.58 -2.23 17.87
CA TYR A 431 29.98 -2.06 17.47
C TYR A 431 30.69 -0.92 18.22
N VAL A 432 30.09 0.28 18.30
CA VAL A 432 30.68 1.45 18.99
C VAL A 432 30.78 1.21 20.49
N LEU A 433 29.81 0.52 21.11
CA LEU A 433 29.91 0.09 22.52
C LEU A 433 31.08 -0.89 22.73
N GLY A 434 31.33 -1.78 21.77
CA GLY A 434 32.53 -2.62 21.74
C GLY A 434 33.83 -1.80 21.67
N GLU A 435 33.88 -0.74 20.87
CA GLU A 435 35.03 0.20 20.86
C GLU A 435 35.17 0.97 22.18
N CYS A 436 34.06 1.38 22.82
CA CYS A 436 34.10 2.08 24.09
C CYS A 436 34.72 1.20 25.19
N TYR A 437 34.32 -0.07 25.27
CA TYR A 437 34.92 -1.05 26.18
C TYR A 437 36.35 -1.45 25.81
N HIS A 438 36.72 -1.48 24.52
CA HIS A 438 38.10 -1.75 24.10
C HIS A 438 39.08 -0.64 24.51
N PHE A 439 38.67 0.61 24.40
CA PHE A 439 39.56 1.77 24.52
C PHE A 439 39.37 2.56 25.83
N GLY A 440 38.60 2.04 26.80
CA GLY A 440 38.30 2.73 28.05
C GLY A 440 37.57 4.07 27.88
N ARG A 441 36.73 4.21 26.84
CA ARG A 441 36.13 5.50 26.46
C ARG A 441 34.74 5.67 27.07
N GLY A 442 34.67 6.29 28.24
CA GLY A 442 33.41 6.54 28.97
C GLY A 442 32.95 5.37 29.86
N VAL A 443 33.66 4.25 29.80
CA VAL A 443 33.60 3.10 30.70
C VAL A 443 35.02 2.59 30.91
N ASP A 444 35.25 1.79 31.95
CA ASP A 444 36.52 1.10 32.14
C ASP A 444 36.83 0.12 30.99
N GLU A 445 38.12 -0.17 30.77
CA GLU A 445 38.55 -1.11 29.72
C GLU A 445 38.16 -2.55 30.07
N ASP A 446 37.37 -3.20 29.21
CA ASP A 446 37.00 -4.61 29.31
C ASP A 446 36.97 -5.26 27.92
N GLU A 447 38.09 -5.90 27.54
CA GLU A 447 38.21 -6.63 26.27
C GLU A 447 37.21 -7.81 26.16
N ALA A 448 36.74 -8.39 27.27
CA ALA A 448 35.79 -9.50 27.25
C ALA A 448 34.35 -9.01 27.02
N GLU A 449 33.96 -7.89 27.61
CA GLU A 449 32.69 -7.21 27.31
C GLU A 449 32.73 -6.64 25.88
N ALA A 450 33.84 -6.06 25.43
CA ALA A 450 34.04 -5.66 24.03
C ALA A 450 33.81 -6.83 23.05
N VAL A 451 34.36 -8.02 23.33
CA VAL A 451 34.11 -9.23 22.54
C VAL A 451 32.63 -9.64 22.51
N LYS A 452 31.87 -9.48 23.61
CA LYS A 452 30.42 -9.76 23.62
C LYS A 452 29.66 -8.82 22.67
N TRP A 453 29.97 -7.52 22.69
CA TRP A 453 29.29 -6.53 21.86
C TRP A 453 29.70 -6.59 20.39
N TYR A 454 31.00 -6.77 20.10
CA TYR A 454 31.46 -7.08 18.75
C TYR A 454 30.82 -8.36 18.20
N ARG A 455 30.61 -9.40 19.02
CA ARG A 455 29.94 -10.63 18.57
C ARG A 455 28.51 -10.38 18.12
N LYS A 456 27.68 -9.71 18.92
CA LYS A 456 26.28 -9.40 18.55
C LYS A 456 26.22 -8.63 17.21
N ALA A 457 27.10 -7.64 17.02
CA ALA A 457 27.18 -6.87 15.79
C ALA A 457 27.69 -7.72 14.60
N ALA A 458 28.72 -8.56 14.82
CA ALA A 458 29.31 -9.41 13.79
C ALA A 458 28.36 -10.50 13.29
N GLU A 459 27.54 -11.07 14.19
CA GLU A 459 26.49 -12.05 13.91
C GLU A 459 25.35 -11.46 13.08
N GLN A 460 25.01 -10.17 13.28
CA GLN A 460 24.08 -9.43 12.41
C GLN A 460 24.67 -9.05 11.05
N GLY A 461 25.99 -9.18 10.86
CA GLY A 461 26.68 -8.91 9.60
C GLY A 461 27.69 -7.76 9.66
N HIS A 462 27.74 -6.97 10.74
CA HIS A 462 28.44 -5.68 10.75
C HIS A 462 29.94 -5.83 10.49
N VAL A 463 30.36 -5.40 9.30
CA VAL A 463 31.68 -5.73 8.73
C VAL A 463 32.87 -5.35 9.63
N TYR A 464 32.83 -4.19 10.31
CA TYR A 464 33.89 -3.78 11.22
C TYR A 464 33.91 -4.62 12.51
N ALA A 465 32.74 -5.04 13.00
CA ALA A 465 32.65 -5.91 14.16
C ALA A 465 33.15 -7.33 13.84
N GLN A 466 32.89 -7.84 12.63
CA GLN A 466 33.46 -9.10 12.13
C GLN A 466 34.99 -9.03 12.07
N TYR A 467 35.56 -7.94 11.56
CA TYR A 467 37.01 -7.71 11.59
C TYR A 467 37.55 -7.68 13.03
N CYS A 468 36.97 -6.86 13.92
CA CYS A 468 37.40 -6.76 15.32
C CYS A 468 37.33 -8.11 16.04
N LEU A 469 36.24 -8.86 15.89
CA LEU A 469 36.09 -10.19 16.48
C LEU A 469 37.13 -11.18 15.92
N GLY A 470 37.38 -11.16 14.61
CA GLY A 470 38.45 -11.95 13.98
C GLY A 470 39.84 -11.62 14.56
N TRP A 471 40.12 -10.33 14.76
CA TRP A 471 41.37 -9.87 15.38
C TRP A 471 41.47 -10.27 16.85
N ARG A 472 40.37 -10.26 17.62
CA ARG A 472 40.35 -10.73 19.02
C ARG A 472 40.63 -12.22 19.12
N TYR A 473 40.01 -13.04 18.27
CA TYR A 473 40.33 -14.46 18.14
C TYR A 473 41.78 -14.71 17.67
N TYR A 474 42.33 -13.87 16.80
CA TYR A 474 43.72 -13.99 16.33
C TYR A 474 44.75 -13.69 17.44
N ASN A 475 44.47 -12.69 18.29
CA ASN A 475 45.42 -12.21 19.30
C ASN A 475 45.16 -12.75 20.72
N GLY A 476 44.04 -13.43 20.97
CA GLY A 476 43.69 -13.95 22.29
C GLY A 476 43.29 -12.87 23.31
N ARG A 477 42.76 -11.72 22.85
CA ARG A 477 42.34 -10.61 23.71
C ARG A 477 40.85 -10.71 24.03
N GLY A 478 40.48 -10.67 25.31
CA GLY A 478 39.08 -10.81 25.77
C GLY A 478 38.46 -12.19 25.55
N ILE A 479 39.15 -13.10 24.84
CA ILE A 479 38.71 -14.44 24.48
C ILE A 479 39.93 -15.33 24.22
N ALA A 480 39.80 -16.64 24.41
CA ALA A 480 40.87 -17.59 24.09
C ALA A 480 41.27 -17.49 22.60
N GLN A 481 42.58 -17.52 22.33
CA GLN A 481 43.11 -17.45 20.97
C GLN A 481 42.62 -18.64 20.14
N ASN A 482 42.07 -18.36 18.97
CA ASN A 482 41.62 -19.37 18.01
C ASN A 482 41.74 -18.85 16.58
N TYR A 483 42.84 -19.22 15.91
CA TYR A 483 43.11 -18.79 14.54
C TYR A 483 42.06 -19.31 13.52
N ALA A 484 41.41 -20.44 13.78
CA ALA A 484 40.39 -20.98 12.87
C ALA A 484 39.10 -20.14 12.92
N GLU A 485 38.68 -19.67 14.11
CA GLU A 485 37.61 -18.68 14.23
C GLU A 485 38.03 -17.32 13.65
N ALA A 486 39.28 -16.88 13.87
CA ALA A 486 39.80 -15.66 13.27
C ALA A 486 39.65 -15.67 11.73
N VAL A 487 40.03 -16.77 11.08
CA VAL A 487 39.85 -16.96 9.63
C VAL A 487 38.38 -16.93 9.21
N LYS A 488 37.46 -17.58 9.96
CA LYS A 488 36.02 -17.53 9.64
C LYS A 488 35.48 -16.10 9.64
N TRP A 489 35.83 -15.30 10.64
CA TRP A 489 35.36 -13.92 10.75
C TRP A 489 36.07 -12.98 9.77
N TYR A 490 37.36 -13.18 9.50
CA TYR A 490 38.06 -12.43 8.46
C TYR A 490 37.52 -12.72 7.04
N ARG A 491 37.11 -13.95 6.72
CA ARG A 491 36.47 -14.27 5.42
C ARG A 491 35.15 -13.52 5.23
N LYS A 492 34.23 -13.58 6.19
CA LYS A 492 32.96 -12.82 6.16
C LYS A 492 33.15 -11.32 5.95
N ALA A 493 34.23 -10.76 6.49
CA ALA A 493 34.57 -9.35 6.29
C ALA A 493 35.31 -9.07 4.96
N GLU A 494 36.13 -9.98 4.43
CA GLU A 494 36.75 -9.86 3.08
C GLU A 494 35.72 -9.98 1.96
N GLU A 495 34.70 -10.81 2.15
CA GLU A 495 33.50 -10.95 1.30
C GLU A 495 32.73 -9.62 1.23
N GLN A 496 32.74 -8.83 2.31
CA GLN A 496 32.20 -7.45 2.38
C GLN A 496 33.27 -6.37 2.09
N ASP A 497 34.34 -6.76 1.38
CA ASP A 497 35.45 -5.93 0.87
C ASP A 497 36.23 -5.12 1.94
N ASN A 498 36.25 -5.61 3.19
CA ASN A 498 37.01 -4.99 4.28
C ASN A 498 38.52 -5.23 4.11
N TRP A 499 39.28 -4.14 3.96
CA TRP A 499 40.73 -4.21 3.80
C TRP A 499 41.45 -4.85 4.99
N SER A 500 41.15 -4.43 6.22
CA SER A 500 41.84 -4.92 7.43
C SER A 500 41.61 -6.42 7.65
N ALA A 501 40.42 -6.92 7.29
CA ALA A 501 40.13 -8.35 7.28
C ALA A 501 40.83 -9.10 6.13
N ARG A 502 40.90 -8.52 4.92
CA ARG A 502 41.70 -9.07 3.80
C ARG A 502 43.17 -9.25 4.20
N GLN A 503 43.75 -8.24 4.84
CA GLN A 503 45.10 -8.26 5.40
C GLN A 503 45.25 -9.33 6.50
N GLY A 504 44.30 -9.42 7.44
CA GLY A 504 44.28 -10.45 8.48
C GLY A 504 44.22 -11.87 7.91
N LEU A 505 43.37 -12.10 6.92
CA LEU A 505 43.23 -13.37 6.21
C LEU A 505 44.49 -13.75 5.42
N ALA A 506 45.09 -12.79 4.70
CA ALA A 506 46.33 -13.01 3.96
C ALA A 506 47.49 -13.39 4.90
N ASN A 507 47.59 -12.76 6.07
CA ASN A 507 48.53 -13.16 7.12
C ASN A 507 48.23 -14.57 7.67
N CYS A 508 46.96 -14.95 7.84
CA CYS A 508 46.60 -16.31 8.24
C CYS A 508 47.09 -17.35 7.23
N TYR A 509 46.91 -17.10 5.92
CA TYR A 509 47.41 -17.97 4.85
C TYR A 509 48.95 -17.99 4.77
N TYR A 510 49.61 -16.83 4.86
CA TYR A 510 51.08 -16.73 4.80
C TYR A 510 51.76 -17.46 5.97
N TYR A 511 51.22 -17.36 7.20
CA TYR A 511 51.80 -18.01 8.39
C TYR A 511 51.19 -19.38 8.73
N GLY A 512 50.25 -19.91 7.95
CA GLY A 512 49.56 -21.18 8.26
C GLY A 512 48.75 -21.15 9.57
N ARG A 513 48.21 -19.99 9.94
CA ARG A 513 47.49 -19.77 11.21
C ARG A 513 45.99 -20.00 11.00
N GLY A 514 45.48 -21.12 11.50
CA GLY A 514 44.05 -21.48 11.39
C GLY A 514 43.62 -22.04 10.03
N VAL A 515 44.54 -22.06 9.07
CA VAL A 515 44.42 -22.67 7.73
C VAL A 515 45.74 -23.36 7.39
N LYS A 516 45.71 -24.30 6.45
CA LYS A 516 46.94 -24.77 5.80
C LYS A 516 47.68 -23.56 5.20
N GLN A 517 49.00 -23.50 5.37
CA GLN A 517 49.83 -22.45 4.77
C GLN A 517 49.68 -22.47 3.25
N ASP A 518 49.41 -21.29 2.68
CA ASP A 518 49.27 -21.08 1.23
C ASP A 518 49.79 -19.69 0.88
N TYR A 519 51.01 -19.63 0.35
CA TYR A 519 51.62 -18.36 -0.06
C TYR A 519 50.98 -17.78 -1.32
N THR A 520 50.43 -18.62 -2.20
CA THR A 520 49.80 -18.19 -3.46
C THR A 520 48.50 -17.45 -3.16
N GLU A 521 47.68 -17.98 -2.26
CA GLU A 521 46.45 -17.32 -1.79
C GLU A 521 46.75 -16.07 -0.96
N ALA A 522 47.80 -16.09 -0.12
CA ALA A 522 48.26 -14.88 0.58
C ALA A 522 48.67 -13.78 -0.41
N VAL A 523 49.46 -14.10 -1.44
CA VAL A 523 49.83 -13.15 -2.51
C VAL A 523 48.60 -12.65 -3.26
N ARG A 524 47.65 -13.51 -3.63
CA ARG A 524 46.40 -13.10 -4.30
C ARG A 524 45.66 -12.01 -3.51
N LEU A 525 45.61 -12.14 -2.18
CA LEU A 525 44.98 -11.17 -1.28
C LEU A 525 45.84 -9.90 -1.10
N TYR A 526 47.17 -9.99 -1.10
CA TYR A 526 48.07 -8.82 -1.08
C TYR A 526 48.02 -8.03 -2.40
N CYS A 527 47.96 -8.68 -3.57
CA CYS A 527 47.81 -8.00 -4.88
C CYS A 527 46.57 -7.11 -4.92
N LYS A 528 45.39 -7.66 -4.58
CA LYS A 528 44.14 -6.88 -4.44
C LYS A 528 44.29 -5.66 -3.52
N GLY A 529 45.13 -5.75 -2.49
CA GLY A 529 45.39 -4.65 -1.56
C GLY A 529 46.34 -3.60 -2.14
N ALA A 530 47.40 -4.04 -2.81
CA ALA A 530 48.40 -3.17 -3.45
C ALA A 530 47.80 -2.41 -4.65
N GLU A 531 46.91 -3.04 -5.40
CA GLU A 531 46.08 -2.45 -6.45
C GLU A 531 45.15 -1.35 -5.91
N LYS A 532 44.47 -1.60 -4.77
CA LYS A 532 43.68 -0.60 -4.03
C LYS A 532 44.55 0.42 -3.27
N GLY A 533 45.87 0.38 -3.42
CA GLY A 533 46.80 1.39 -2.92
C GLY A 533 47.28 1.23 -1.47
N HIS A 534 46.96 0.13 -0.78
CA HIS A 534 47.30 -0.07 0.64
C HIS A 534 48.77 -0.44 0.86
N ASP A 535 49.50 0.32 1.68
CA ASP A 535 50.98 0.22 1.76
C ASP A 535 51.53 -1.05 2.41
N ASP A 536 50.90 -1.56 3.47
CA ASP A 536 51.26 -2.87 4.04
C ASP A 536 51.08 -4.00 3.01
N ALA A 537 50.06 -3.89 2.14
CA ALA A 537 49.85 -4.86 1.06
C ALA A 537 50.99 -4.81 0.04
N LYS A 538 51.40 -3.60 -0.38
CA LYS A 538 52.56 -3.38 -1.25
C LYS A 538 53.83 -3.95 -0.62
N TYR A 539 54.05 -3.70 0.67
CA TYR A 539 55.22 -4.18 1.42
C TYR A 539 55.24 -5.71 1.49
N ARG A 540 54.17 -6.36 1.97
CA ARG A 540 54.08 -7.83 2.07
C ARG A 540 54.16 -8.52 0.70
N LEU A 541 53.54 -7.93 -0.34
CA LEU A 541 53.68 -8.41 -1.72
C LEU A 541 55.13 -8.32 -2.20
N GLY A 542 55.81 -7.21 -1.92
CA GLY A 542 57.21 -7.02 -2.24
C GLY A 542 58.13 -8.02 -1.54
N LEU A 543 57.88 -8.33 -0.26
CA LEU A 543 58.56 -9.40 0.46
C LEU A 543 58.32 -10.77 -0.19
N CYS A 544 57.09 -11.11 -0.60
CA CYS A 544 56.80 -12.34 -1.32
C CYS A 544 57.59 -12.47 -2.63
N TYR A 545 57.70 -11.39 -3.42
CA TYR A 545 58.54 -11.34 -4.62
C TYR A 545 60.05 -11.43 -4.31
N TYR A 546 60.51 -10.82 -3.21
CA TYR A 546 61.92 -10.89 -2.80
C TYR A 546 62.31 -12.29 -2.33
N GLU A 547 61.43 -12.98 -1.61
CA GLU A 547 61.67 -14.31 -1.06
C GLU A 547 61.34 -15.45 -2.04
N GLY A 548 60.48 -15.21 -3.05
CA GLY A 548 59.95 -16.25 -3.94
C GLY A 548 58.84 -17.09 -3.31
N LYS A 549 58.02 -16.49 -2.44
CA LYS A 549 56.92 -17.17 -1.72
C LYS A 549 55.58 -16.91 -2.40
N GLY A 550 55.01 -17.95 -3.02
CA GLY A 550 53.72 -17.85 -3.74
C GLY A 550 53.80 -17.21 -5.13
N VAL A 551 54.98 -16.68 -5.49
CA VAL A 551 55.35 -16.11 -6.78
C VAL A 551 56.80 -16.48 -7.10
N ASN A 552 57.17 -16.44 -8.38
CA ASN A 552 58.57 -16.51 -8.78
C ASN A 552 59.35 -15.34 -8.14
N LYS A 553 60.59 -15.60 -7.70
CA LYS A 553 61.45 -14.58 -7.11
C LYS A 553 61.82 -13.53 -8.15
N ASP A 554 61.42 -12.28 -7.91
CA ASP A 554 61.75 -11.12 -8.74
C ASP A 554 62.14 -9.94 -7.83
N VAL A 555 63.44 -9.63 -7.79
CA VAL A 555 63.97 -8.53 -6.97
C VAL A 555 63.58 -7.17 -7.55
N THR A 556 63.33 -7.07 -8.86
CA THR A 556 62.94 -5.81 -9.51
C THR A 556 61.52 -5.43 -9.13
N GLU A 557 60.58 -6.37 -9.26
CA GLU A 557 59.18 -6.15 -8.90
C GLU A 557 59.01 -6.07 -7.37
N ALA A 558 59.82 -6.81 -6.59
CA ALA A 558 59.91 -6.62 -5.14
C ALA A 558 60.27 -5.18 -4.76
N LEU A 559 61.39 -4.66 -5.27
CA LEU A 559 61.83 -3.29 -4.96
C LEU A 559 60.85 -2.24 -5.48
N ARG A 560 60.17 -2.49 -6.61
CA ARG A 560 59.10 -1.63 -7.12
C ARG A 560 57.92 -1.52 -6.14
N TRP A 561 57.51 -2.61 -5.51
CA TRP A 561 56.42 -2.58 -4.52
C TRP A 561 56.87 -2.06 -3.16
N ILE A 562 58.05 -2.45 -2.67
CA ILE A 562 58.58 -1.96 -1.39
C ILE A 562 58.86 -0.45 -1.46
N ARG A 563 59.40 0.08 -2.56
CA ARG A 563 59.60 1.54 -2.71
C ARG A 563 58.29 2.33 -2.73
N LYS A 564 57.24 1.83 -3.39
CA LYS A 564 55.88 2.43 -3.31
C LYS A 564 55.29 2.36 -1.90
N ALA A 565 55.57 1.31 -1.14
CA ALA A 565 55.16 1.22 0.27
C ALA A 565 55.97 2.21 1.14
N ALA A 566 57.26 2.35 0.84
CA ALA A 566 58.21 3.23 1.52
C ALA A 566 58.02 4.73 1.22
N GLU A 567 56.97 5.13 0.50
CA GLU A 567 56.48 6.51 0.54
C GLU A 567 55.84 6.78 1.92
N TYR A 568 54.95 5.88 2.37
CA TYR A 568 54.08 6.08 3.54
C TYR A 568 54.39 5.17 4.75
N SER A 569 54.94 3.97 4.53
CA SER A 569 55.34 3.03 5.59
C SER A 569 56.78 3.25 6.06
N LEU A 570 56.99 3.29 7.38
CA LEU A 570 58.32 3.28 7.99
C LEU A 570 59.00 1.91 7.85
N GLU A 571 58.26 0.81 8.07
CA GLU A 571 58.78 -0.56 7.97
C GLU A 571 59.41 -0.83 6.60
N ALA A 572 58.81 -0.31 5.53
CA ALA A 572 59.34 -0.42 4.17
C ALA A 572 60.57 0.48 3.92
N LYS A 573 60.68 1.65 4.57
CA LYS A 573 61.88 2.52 4.51
C LYS A 573 63.06 1.87 5.23
N ASP A 574 62.82 1.35 6.42
CA ASP A 574 63.85 0.70 7.22
C ASP A 574 64.31 -0.62 6.56
N TRP A 575 63.40 -1.42 6.01
CA TRP A 575 63.77 -2.62 5.24
C TRP A 575 64.68 -2.29 4.04
N LEU A 576 64.36 -1.26 3.24
CA LEU A 576 65.22 -0.86 2.11
C LEU A 576 66.61 -0.45 2.59
N LYS A 577 66.69 0.31 3.67
CA LYS A 577 67.94 0.76 4.28
C LYS A 577 68.78 -0.39 4.85
N GLU A 578 68.16 -1.37 5.49
CA GLU A 578 68.83 -2.59 5.99
C GLU A 578 69.37 -3.47 4.86
N HIS A 579 68.68 -3.50 3.71
CA HIS A 579 69.05 -4.32 2.55
C HIS A 579 69.86 -3.55 1.48
N GLY A 580 70.12 -2.25 1.68
CA GLY A 580 71.02 -1.43 0.86
C GLY A 580 70.41 -0.84 -0.42
N TYR A 581 69.14 -0.42 -0.40
CA TYR A 581 68.34 -0.03 -1.58
C TYR A 581 67.67 1.35 -1.53
#